data_AF-A0A2L2Z3H2-F1
#
_entry.id   AF-A0A2L2Z3H2-F1
#
_cell.length_a   1.000
_cell.length_b   1.000
_cell.length_c   1.000
_cell.angle_alpha   90.00
_cell.angle_beta   90.00
_cell.angle_gamma   90.00
#
_symmetry.space_group_name_H-M   'P 1'
#
loop_
_entity.id
_entity.type
_entity.pdbx_description
1 polymer ?
#
loop_
_entity_poly.entity_id
_entity_poly.type
_entity_poly.pdbx_seq_one_letter_code
_entity_poly.pdbx_strand_id
1 'polypeptide(L)' 'VVDEVICGFGRTGKMFACETYGIKPDVLVVSKQISSSYMPLSAIIMNDSFYQPIADESDRIGSFGHGYTASGHPV' A
#
# COMPACT_ATOMS: atom_id res chain seq x y z
N VAL A 1 7.16 5.16 -6.36
CA VAL A 1 6.26 5.20 -5.18
C VAL A 1 5.32 6.38 -5.32
N VAL A 2 4.01 6.17 -5.14
CA VAL A 2 3.01 7.25 -5.12
C VAL A 2 2.28 7.22 -3.77
N ASP A 3 2.18 8.38 -3.14
CA ASP A 3 1.44 8.57 -1.89
C ASP A 3 -0.03 8.90 -2.21
N GLU A 4 -0.90 7.92 -2.02
CA GLU A 4 -2.35 7.99 -2.22
C GLU A 4 -3.09 8.13 -0.88
N VAL A 5 -2.41 8.54 0.21
CA VAL A 5 -3.05 8.67 1.53
C VAL A 5 -4.23 9.65 1.50
N ILE A 6 -4.14 10.75 0.74
CA ILE A 6 -5.25 11.69 0.54
C ILE A 6 -6.04 11.36 -0.73
N CYS A 7 -5.32 11.01 -1.79
CA CYS A 7 -5.83 11.00 -3.14
C CYS A 7 -6.52 9.67 -3.54
N GLY A 8 -6.24 8.58 -2.81
CA GLY A 8 -6.83 7.28 -3.05
C GLY A 8 -8.31 7.22 -2.69
N PHE A 9 -8.96 6.17 -3.17
CA PHE A 9 -10.38 5.86 -2.95
C PHE A 9 -11.33 6.98 -3.40
N GLY A 10 -11.10 7.53 -4.59
CA GLY A 10 -12.08 8.40 -5.26
C GLY A 10 -11.86 9.91 -5.15
N ARG A 11 -10.87 10.38 -4.38
CA ARG A 11 -10.69 11.83 -4.11
C ARG A 11 -10.51 12.67 -5.38
N THR A 12 -9.90 12.12 -6.41
CA THR A 12 -9.65 12.82 -7.70
C THR A 12 -10.65 12.44 -8.80
N GLY A 13 -11.72 11.71 -8.47
CA GLY A 13 -12.73 11.25 -9.44
C GLY A 13 -12.44 9.89 -10.08
N LYS A 14 -11.24 9.33 -9.86
CA LYS A 14 -10.90 7.92 -10.15
C LYS A 14 -10.51 7.20 -8.86
N MET A 15 -10.36 5.87 -8.92
CA MET A 15 -10.04 5.06 -7.74
C MET A 15 -8.73 5.51 -7.08
N PHE A 16 -7.69 5.75 -7.86
CA PHE A 16 -6.42 6.34 -7.40
C PHE A 16 -6.03 7.53 -8.29
N ALA A 17 -5.31 8.51 -7.74
CA ALA A 17 -4.82 9.64 -8.54
C ALA A 17 -3.79 9.25 -9.60
N CYS A 18 -3.03 8.17 -9.39
CA CYS A 18 -2.13 7.63 -10.41
C CYS A 18 -2.87 7.35 -11.73
N GLU A 19 -4.14 6.92 -11.70
CA GLU A 19 -4.98 6.75 -12.89
C GLU A 19 -5.40 8.09 -13.51
N THR A 20 -5.64 9.10 -12.67
CA THR A 20 -6.02 10.46 -13.12
C THR A 20 -4.85 11.11 -13.87
N TYR A 21 -3.63 10.90 -13.37
CA TYR A 21 -2.42 11.52 -13.92
C TYR A 21 -1.63 10.60 -14.86
N GLY A 22 -2.11 9.38 -15.15
CA GLY A 22 -1.43 8.45 -16.07
C GLY A 22 -0.08 7.92 -15.54
N ILE A 23 0.08 7.87 -14.22
CA ILE A 23 1.28 7.38 -13.54
C ILE A 23 1.16 5.86 -13.36
N LYS A 24 2.23 5.12 -13.64
CA LYS A 24 2.33 3.68 -13.37
C LYS A 24 3.26 3.45 -12.18
N PRO A 25 2.73 3.29 -10.95
CA PRO A 25 3.55 3.14 -9.75
C PRO A 25 3.93 1.68 -9.49
N ASP A 26 5.14 1.48 -8.96
CA ASP A 26 5.53 0.18 -8.39
C ASP A 26 4.99 -0.05 -6.99
N VAL A 27 4.78 1.05 -6.25
CA VAL A 27 4.31 1.04 -4.86
C VAL A 27 3.30 2.16 -4.65
N LEU A 28 2.20 1.84 -3.98
CA LEU A 28 1.21 2.79 -3.46
C LEU A 28 1.21 2.79 -1.93
N VAL A 29 1.16 3.99 -1.35
CA VAL A 29 0.93 4.17 0.08
C VAL A 29 -0.51 4.63 0.29
N VAL A 30 -1.27 3.95 1.13
CA VAL A 30 -2.69 4.26 1.37
C VAL A 30 -3.02 4.30 2.86
N SER A 31 -3.96 5.17 3.23
CA SER A 31 -4.56 5.26 4.58
C SER A 31 -5.88 6.07 4.46
N LYS A 32 -6.28 6.81 5.51
CA LYS A 32 -7.45 7.70 5.57
C LYS A 32 -8.72 7.07 4.97
N GLN A 33 -8.98 7.31 3.69
CA GLN A 33 -10.20 6.91 3.01
C GLN A 33 -10.34 5.38 2.86
N ILE A 34 -9.25 4.59 2.99
CA ILE A 34 -9.30 3.12 2.94
C ILE A 34 -10.30 2.51 3.94
N SER A 35 -10.41 3.11 5.12
CA SER A 35 -11.40 2.78 6.15
C SER A 35 -12.41 3.90 6.34
N SER A 36 -12.38 4.93 5.49
CA SER A 36 -13.11 6.20 5.68
C SER A 36 -12.94 6.79 7.07
N SER A 37 -11.75 6.62 7.66
CA SER A 37 -11.41 7.01 9.05
C SER A 37 -12.26 6.35 10.16
N TYR A 38 -13.01 5.28 9.88
CA TYR A 38 -13.76 4.54 10.91
C TYR A 38 -12.85 3.76 11.86
N MET A 39 -11.69 3.33 11.38
CA MET A 39 -10.66 2.64 12.15
C MET A 39 -9.27 3.07 11.65
N PRO A 40 -8.23 3.09 12.50
CA PRO A 40 -6.86 3.34 12.07
C PRO A 40 -6.36 2.22 11.16
N LEU A 41 -6.17 2.53 9.88
CA LEU A 41 -5.68 1.57 8.89
C LEU A 41 -4.78 2.25 7.87
N SER A 42 -3.69 1.57 7.52
CA SER A 42 -2.81 1.92 6.41
C SER A 42 -2.33 0.66 5.72
N ALA A 43 -1.91 0.79 4.47
CA ALA A 43 -1.30 -0.30 3.72
C ALA A 43 -0.25 0.20 2.74
N ILE A 44 0.70 -0.67 2.45
CA ILE A 44 1.66 -0.52 1.35
C ILE A 44 1.29 -1.58 0.32
N ILE A 45 0.95 -1.14 -0.89
CA ILE A 45 0.58 -2.02 -2.00
C ILE A 45 1.75 -1.99 -2.99
N MET A 46 2.20 -3.16 -3.43
CA MET A 46 3.39 -3.31 -4.28
C MET A 46 3.04 -4.17 -5.49
N ASN A 47 3.61 -3.86 -6.66
CA ASN A 47 3.51 -4.73 -7.83
C ASN A 47 4.47 -5.93 -7.73
N ASP A 48 4.26 -6.93 -8.58
CA ASP A 48 5.04 -8.17 -8.56
C ASP A 48 6.53 -7.94 -8.77
N SER A 49 6.91 -7.03 -9.70
CA SER A 49 8.33 -6.74 -9.96
C SER A 49 9.04 -6.12 -8.75
N PHE A 50 8.32 -5.41 -7.89
CA PHE A 50 8.85 -4.84 -6.66
C PHE A 50 8.83 -5.86 -5.52
N TYR A 51 7.77 -6.67 -5.43
CA TYR A 51 7.60 -7.69 -4.41
C TYR A 51 8.58 -8.85 -4.56
N GLN A 52 8.87 -9.29 -5.78
CA GLN A 52 9.59 -10.55 -6.02
C GLN A 52 10.98 -10.60 -5.37
N PRO A 53 11.85 -9.59 -5.50
CA PRO A 53 13.16 -9.62 -4.84
C PRO A 53 13.05 -9.64 -3.31
N ILE A 54 12.01 -9.01 -2.74
CA ILE A 54 11.75 -9.04 -1.29
C ILE A 54 11.35 -10.46 -0.88
N ALA A 55 10.47 -11.10 -1.65
CA ALA A 55 10.05 -12.47 -1.39
C ALA A 55 11.23 -13.45 -1.47
N ASP A 56 12.02 -13.39 -2.54
CA ASP A 56 13.16 -14.28 -2.77
C ASP A 56 14.20 -14.16 -1.65
N GLU A 57 14.53 -12.94 -1.23
CA GLU A 57 15.50 -12.72 -0.16
C GLU A 57 14.94 -13.03 1.23
N SER A 58 13.64 -12.80 1.46
CA SER A 58 12.98 -13.17 2.72
C SER A 58 12.90 -14.68 2.88
N ASP A 59 12.69 -15.42 1.80
CA ASP A 59 12.75 -16.89 1.78
C ASP A 59 14.17 -17.37 2.08
N ARG A 60 15.19 -16.79 1.43
CA ARG A 60 16.61 -17.12 1.65
C ARG A 60 17.07 -16.86 3.08
N ILE A 61 16.65 -15.75 3.69
CA ILE A 61 17.02 -15.33 5.06
C ILE A 61 16.12 -16.00 6.11
N GLY A 62 14.95 -16.51 5.71
CA GLY A 62 13.95 -17.14 6.57
C GLY A 62 13.05 -16.16 7.32
N SER A 63 13.12 -14.86 7.03
CA SER A 63 12.21 -13.86 7.59
C SER A 63 12.18 -12.56 6.79
N PHE A 64 11.03 -11.89 6.81
CA PHE A 64 10.92 -10.47 6.51
C PHE A 64 10.82 -9.69 7.82
N GLY A 65 11.91 -9.05 8.23
CA GLY A 65 12.04 -8.36 9.53
C GLY A 65 11.31 -7.02 9.62
N HIS A 66 10.02 -6.98 9.27
CA HIS A 66 9.20 -5.77 9.30
C HIS A 66 7.76 -6.09 9.70
N GLY A 67 7.20 -5.28 10.61
CA GLY A 67 5.82 -5.43 11.04
C GLY A 67 5.49 -4.48 12.20
N TYR A 68 4.20 -4.30 12.44
CA TYR A 68 3.67 -3.55 13.57
C TYR A 68 2.80 -4.46 14.41
N THR A 69 2.69 -4.18 15.73
CA THR A 69 1.83 -4.97 16.63
C THR A 69 0.38 -5.04 16.14
N ALA A 70 -0.11 -3.97 15.50
CA ALA A 70 -1.46 -3.86 14.95
C ALA A 70 -1.51 -4.12 13.42
N SER A 71 -0.47 -4.71 12.82
CA SER A 71 -0.51 -5.09 11.40
C SER A 71 -1.64 -6.09 11.17
N GLY A 72 -2.56 -5.77 10.25
CA GLY A 72 -3.73 -6.62 9.97
C GLY A 72 -4.74 -6.66 11.11
N HIS A 73 -4.80 -5.61 11.94
CA HIS A 73 -5.77 -5.52 13.05
C HIS A 73 -7.19 -5.77 12.54
N PRO A 74 -7.95 -6.72 13.11
CA PRO A 74 -9.26 -7.12 12.58
C PRO A 74 -10.39 -6.11 12.82
N VAL A 75 -10.10 -4.96 13.45
CA VAL A 75 -11.08 -3.95 13.93
C VAL A 75 -10.57 -2.51 13.79
#